data_AF-A0A929ATQ3-F1
#
_entry.id   AF-A0A929ATQ3-F1
#
_cell.length_a   1.000
_cell.length_b   1.000
_cell.length_c   1.000
_cell.angle_alpha   90.00
_cell.angle_beta   90.00
_cell.angle_gamma   90.00
#
_symmetry.space_group_name_H-M   'P 1'
#
loop_
_entity.id
_entity.type
_entity.pdbx_description
1 polymer ?
#
loop_
_entity_poly.entity_id
_entity_poly.type
_entity_poly.pdbx_seq_one_letter_code
_entity_poly.pdbx_strand_id
1 'polypeptide(L)' 'MAIFRQYVAPFLILLVFLVALLAVSARIFLPSDLAAPAPIEEIDSASVQVSALARLAVN' A
#
# COMPACT_ATOMS: atom_id res chain seq x y z
N MET A 1 21.01 9.58 38.07
CA MET A 1 20.53 10.63 37.13
C MET A 1 19.13 10.28 36.61
N ALA A 2 18.10 10.50 37.41
CA ALA A 2 16.73 10.10 37.06
C ALA A 2 16.08 11.03 36.02
N ILE A 3 16.37 12.33 36.09
CA ILE A 3 15.78 13.39 35.25
C ILE A 3 16.01 13.15 33.76
N PHE A 4 17.24 12.79 33.37
CA PHE A 4 17.57 12.56 31.96
C PHE A 4 16.76 11.39 31.37
N ARG A 5 16.62 10.29 32.13
CA ARG A 5 15.89 9.11 31.67
C ARG A 5 14.37 9.25 31.81
N GLN A 6 13.86 10.05 32.75
CA GLN A 6 12.41 10.22 32.95
C GLN A 6 11.78 11.27 32.04
N TYR A 7 12.54 12.26 31.57
CA TYR A 7 11.99 13.34 30.74
C TYR A 7 12.59 13.36 29.34
N VAL A 8 13.92 13.26 29.21
CA VAL A 8 14.58 13.33 27.90
C VAL A 8 14.30 12.05 27.09
N ALA A 9 14.45 10.86 27.70
CA ALA A 9 14.21 9.62 26.97
C ALA A 9 12.77 9.47 26.47
N PRO A 10 11.70 9.71 27.27
CA PRO A 10 10.33 9.63 26.77
C PRO A 10 10.01 10.70 25.73
N PHE A 11 10.56 11.91 25.87
CA PHE A 11 10.40 12.96 24.87
C PHE A 11 11.05 12.56 23.53
N LEU A 12 12.27 12.01 23.55
CA LEU A 12 12.94 11.54 22.33
C LEU A 12 12.21 10.37 21.68
N ILE A 13 11.64 9.46 22.47
CA ILE A 13 10.81 8.37 21.94
C ILE A 13 9.62 8.94 21.16
N LEU A 14 8.90 9.91 21.73
CA LEU A 14 7.80 10.57 21.04
C LEU A 14 8.26 11.33 19.80
N LEU A 15 9.38 12.05 19.88
CA LEU A 15 9.94 12.79 18.75
C LEU A 15 10.28 11.85 17.59
N VAL A 16 11.02 10.77 17.85
CA VAL A 16 11.40 9.78 16.83
C VAL A 16 10.16 9.07 16.30
N PHE A 17 9.20 8.73 17.16
CA PHE A 17 7.94 8.15 16.75
C PHE A 17 7.17 9.05 15.79
N LEU A 18 7.03 10.35 16.10
CA LEU A 18 6.34 11.31 15.24
C LEU A 18 7.05 11.48 13.89
N VAL A 19 8.38 11.57 13.89
CA VAL A 19 9.18 11.65 12.66
C VAL A 19 9.02 10.38 11.83
N ALA A 20 9.09 9.20 12.47
CA ALA A 20 8.90 7.92 11.79
C ALA A 20 7.49 7.79 11.22
N LEU A 21 6.46 8.17 11.98
CA LEU A 21 5.07 8.16 11.57
C LEU A 21 4.86 9.09 10.36
N LEU A 22 5.39 10.31 10.43
CA LEU A 22 5.35 11.28 9.33
C LEU A 22 6.06 10.74 8.08
N ALA A 23 7.27 10.21 8.24
CA ALA A 23 8.07 9.68 7.13
C ALA A 23 7.38 8.49 6.44
N VAL A 24 6.87 7.52 7.21
CA VAL A 24 6.13 6.38 6.68
C VAL A 24 4.84 6.82 5.98
N SER A 25 4.11 7.76 6.58
CA SER A 25 2.85 8.25 6.00
C SER A 25 3.11 9.02 4.70
N ALA A 26 4.14 9.87 4.68
CA ALA A 26 4.54 10.64 3.51
C ALA A 26 5.05 9.75 2.38
N ARG A 27 5.77 8.66 2.70
CA ARG A 27 6.35 7.72 1.72
C ARG A 27 5.32 7.22 0.71
N ILE A 28 4.11 6.88 1.15
CA ILE A 28 3.02 6.36 0.29
C ILE A 28 2.64 7.37 -0.81
N PHE A 29 2.82 8.66 -0.54
CA PHE A 29 2.50 9.73 -1.49
C PHE A 29 3.69 10.12 -2.38
N LEU A 30 4.84 9.45 -2.30
CA LEU A 30 5.92 9.66 -3.24
C LEU A 30 5.50 9.17 -4.64
N PRO A 31 5.90 9.88 -5.71
CA PRO A 31 5.60 9.46 -7.08
C PRO A 31 6.01 8.01 -7.37
N SER A 32 7.10 7.53 -6.76
CA SER A 32 7.55 6.15 -6.88
C SER A 32 6.57 5.12 -6.31
N ASP A 33 5.92 5.43 -5.18
CA ASP A 33 4.94 4.53 -4.54
C ASP A 33 3.58 4.58 -5.27
N LEU A 34 3.23 5.69 -5.92
CA LEU A 34 2.01 5.83 -6.73
C LEU A 34 2.15 5.38 -8.20
N ALA A 35 3.39 5.15 -8.67
CA ALA A 35 3.66 4.80 -10.07
C ALA A 35 3.37 3.34 -10.41
N ALA A 36 3.02 2.49 -9.42
CA ALA A 36 2.64 1.12 -9.68
C ALA A 36 1.36 1.10 -10.53
N PRO A 37 1.37 0.52 -11.75
CA PRO A 37 0.17 0.35 -12.53
C PRO A 37 -0.86 -0.42 -11.69
N ALA A 38 -2.11 0.04 -11.70
CA ALA A 38 -3.19 -0.72 -11.08
C ALA A 38 -3.15 -2.15 -11.65
N PRO A 39 -3.40 -3.19 -10.83
CA PRO A 39 -3.51 -4.56 -11.34
C PRO A 39 -4.52 -4.58 -12.48
N ILE A 40 -4.00 -4.70 -13.69
CA ILE A 40 -4.76 -5.03 -14.86
C ILE A 40 -4.83 -6.55 -14.83
N GLU A 41 -5.97 -7.08 -14.38
CA GLU A 41 -6.32 -8.45 -14.78
C GLU A 41 -6.31 -8.42 -16.32
N GLU A 42 -5.34 -9.09 -16.94
CA GLU A 42 -5.51 -9.56 -18.30
C GLU A 42 -6.72 -10.48 -18.22
N ILE A 43 -7.91 -9.93 -18.45
CA ILE A 43 -9.09 -10.73 -18.77
C ILE A 43 -8.64 -11.50 -20.00
N ASP A 44 -8.21 -12.74 -19.79
CA ASP A 44 -7.77 -13.61 -20.86
C ASP A 44 -8.98 -13.70 -21.79
N SER A 45 -8.88 -12.96 -22.88
CA SER A 45 -9.99 -12.71 -23.78
C SER A 45 -10.44 -14.04 -24.41
N ALA A 46 -9.57 -15.06 -24.37
CA ALA A 46 -9.88 -16.43 -24.70
C ALA A 46 -10.91 -17.05 -23.74
N SER A 47 -10.80 -16.83 -22.42
CA SER A 47 -11.74 -17.39 -21.43
C SER A 47 -13.16 -16.78 -21.52
N VAL A 48 -13.25 -15.48 -21.83
CA VAL A 48 -14.52 -14.78 -22.07
C VAL A 48 -15.17 -15.22 -23.37
N GLN A 49 -14.38 -15.44 -24.43
CA GLN A 49 -14.88 -15.94 -25.72
C GLN A 49 -15.36 -17.39 -25.63
N VAL A 50 -14.61 -18.28 -24.96
CA VAL A 50 -15.01 -19.68 -24.79
C VAL A 50 -16.31 -19.81 -24.01
N SER A 51 -16.50 -19.02 -22.96
CA SER A 51 -17.76 -19.01 -22.19
C SER A 51 -18.93 -18.40 -22.96
N ALA A 52 -18.70 -17.38 -23.80
CA ALA A 52 -19.73 -16.80 -24.66
C ALA A 52 -20.17 -17.76 -25.79
N LEU A 53 -19.21 -18.42 -26.45
CA LEU A 53 -19.48 -19.42 -27.49
C LEU A 53 -20.18 -20.65 -26.91
N ALA A 54 -19.77 -21.12 -25.73
CA ALA A 54 -20.44 -22.23 -25.04
C ALA A 54 -21.89 -21.89 -24.69
N ARG A 55 -22.19 -20.64 -24.34
CA ARG A 55 -23.57 -20.18 -24.10
C ARG A 55 -24.42 -20.09 -25.36
N LEU A 56 -23.82 -19.74 -26.50
CA LEU A 56 -24.50 -19.69 -27.78
C LEU A 56 -24.78 -21.09 -28.35
N ALA A 57 -23.97 -22.09 -28.00
CA ALA A 57 -24.15 -23.48 -28.46
C ALA A 57 -25.23 -24.26 -27.68
N VAL A 58 -25.67 -23.76 -26.51
CA VAL A 58 -26.62 -24.43 -25.61
C VAL A 58 -28.07 -23.94 -25.80
N ASN A 59 -28.28 -22.83 -26.51
CA ASN A 59 -29.59 -22.24 -26.77
C ASN A 59 -29.95 -22.26 -28.26
#